data_AF-A0A7Y5V3W5-F1
#
_entry.id   AF-A0A7Y5V3W5-F1
#
_cell.length_a   1.000
_cell.length_b   1.000
_cell.length_c   1.000
_cell.angle_alpha   90.00
_cell.angle_beta   90.00
_cell.angle_gamma   90.00
#
_symmetry.space_group_name_H-M   'P 1'
#
loop_
_entity.id
_entity.type
_entity.pdbx_description
1 polymer ?
#
loop_
_entity_poly.entity_id
_entity_poly.type
_entity_poly.pdbx_seq_one_letter_code
_entity_poly.pdbx_strand_id
1 'polypeptide(L)'
;TAPPRAGLNDAQALAARMAGFQGRYLALAHVPFPLRRSTLEKYFEAHPQALRDQVAHRWRHPSQFEPVALSFHLEMKAGRAIVEPDAQLLYLNPRRFSARRLRRRLRRAQDDPSLIFACFQSLDAATPQHQQIVLDWMSQRLAA
;
A
#
# COMPACT_ATOMS: atom_id res chain seq x y z
N THR A 1 20.11 21.91 8.87
CA THR A 1 19.02 21.18 9.54
C THR A 1 18.71 19.93 8.74
N ALA A 2 18.54 18.77 9.38
CA ALA A 2 18.16 17.55 8.65
C ALA A 2 16.78 17.77 8.00
N PRO A 3 16.57 17.35 6.74
CA PRO A 3 15.25 17.48 6.12
C PRO A 3 14.22 16.69 6.93
N PRO A 4 12.96 17.17 7.00
CA PRO A 4 11.89 16.43 7.66
C PRO A 4 11.76 15.03 7.04
N ARG A 5 11.45 14.03 7.87
CA ARG A 5 11.23 12.66 7.40
C ARG A 5 10.07 12.65 6.41
N ALA A 6 10.36 12.39 5.14
CA ALA A 6 9.33 12.25 4.13
C ALA A 6 8.36 11.12 4.49
N GLY A 7 7.06 11.39 4.41
CA GLY A 7 6.01 10.41 4.61
C GLY A 7 5.78 9.56 3.36
N LEU A 8 5.06 8.44 3.53
CA LEU A 8 4.58 7.65 2.39
C LEU A 8 3.67 8.48 1.49
N ASN A 9 2.79 9.29 2.09
CA ASN A 9 1.86 10.14 1.35
C ASN A 9 2.60 11.19 0.49
N ASP A 10 3.71 11.74 0.98
CA ASP A 10 4.52 12.70 0.22
C ASP A 10 5.17 12.02 -1.00
N ALA A 11 5.67 10.80 -0.81
CA ALA A 11 6.27 10.00 -1.88
C ALA A 11 5.23 9.59 -2.94
N GLN A 12 3.99 9.27 -2.54
CA GLN A 12 2.89 9.00 -3.46
C GLN A 12 2.44 10.26 -4.21
N ALA A 13 2.34 11.40 -3.53
CA ALA A 13 2.01 12.67 -4.16
C ALA A 13 3.10 13.13 -5.14
N LEU A 14 4.38 12.89 -4.81
CA LEU A 14 5.49 13.12 -5.74
C LEU A 14 5.37 12.23 -6.99
N ALA A 15 5.10 10.93 -6.81
CA ALA A 15 4.90 10.01 -7.93
C ALA A 15 3.76 10.43 -8.87
N ALA A 16 2.64 10.94 -8.31
CA ALA A 16 1.54 11.48 -9.10
C ALA A 16 1.96 12.70 -9.93
N ARG A 17 2.69 13.65 -9.33
CA ARG A 17 3.23 14.82 -10.03
C ARG A 17 4.19 14.42 -11.15
N MET A 18 5.04 13.43 -10.91
CA MET A 18 5.96 12.88 -11.92
C MET A 18 5.25 12.24 -13.10
N ALA A 19 4.05 11.69 -12.90
CA ALA A 19 3.18 11.21 -13.97
C ALA A 19 2.41 12.35 -14.67
N GLY A 20 2.38 13.57 -14.11
CA GLY A 20 1.71 14.74 -14.68
C GLY A 20 0.36 15.09 -14.03
N PHE A 21 0.05 14.52 -12.86
CA PHE A 21 -1.15 14.87 -12.10
C PHE A 21 -0.91 16.10 -11.21
N GLN A 22 -1.94 16.92 -11.04
CA GLN A 22 -1.91 18.12 -10.20
C GLN A 22 -3.09 18.13 -9.23
N GLY A 23 -2.88 18.61 -8.01
CA GLY A 23 -3.92 18.83 -6.99
C GLY A 23 -4.50 17.57 -6.33
N ARG A 24 -4.36 16.38 -6.95
CA ARG A 24 -4.85 15.10 -6.41
C ARG A 24 -3.95 13.93 -6.82
N TYR A 25 -3.96 12.87 -6.00
CA TYR A 25 -3.29 11.60 -6.29
C TYR A 25 -4.13 10.44 -5.77
N LEU A 26 -3.94 9.26 -6.36
CA LEU A 26 -4.49 8.01 -5.85
C LEU A 26 -3.68 7.56 -4.62
N ALA A 27 -4.30 7.56 -3.45
CA ALA A 27 -3.70 7.03 -2.23
C ALA A 27 -3.81 5.50 -2.23
N LEU A 28 -2.66 4.82 -2.37
CA LEU A 28 -2.60 3.38 -2.42
C LEU A 28 -2.81 2.75 -1.02
N ALA A 29 -3.79 1.84 -0.94
CA ALA A 29 -4.08 1.04 0.25
C ALA A 29 -3.08 -0.12 0.43
N HIS A 30 -3.05 -0.79 1.57
CA HIS A 30 -2.15 -1.95 1.77
C HIS A 30 -2.71 -3.24 1.12
N VAL A 31 -2.79 -3.26 -0.21
CA VAL A 31 -3.25 -4.40 -1.03
C VAL A 31 -2.13 -4.88 -1.96
N PRO A 32 -2.21 -6.11 -2.50
CA PRO A 32 -1.33 -6.52 -3.59
C PRO A 32 -1.49 -5.62 -4.81
N PHE A 33 -0.37 -5.25 -5.44
CA PHE A 33 -0.37 -4.37 -6.62
C PHE A 33 0.18 -5.09 -7.85
N PRO A 34 -0.63 -5.27 -8.92
CA PRO A 34 -0.09 -5.70 -10.20
C PRO A 34 0.72 -4.55 -10.83
N LEU A 35 1.97 -4.83 -11.19
CA LEU A 35 2.85 -3.88 -11.86
C LEU A 35 3.13 -4.32 -13.29
N ARG A 36 3.00 -3.39 -14.25
CA ARG A 36 3.35 -3.63 -15.65
C ARG A 36 4.80 -3.21 -15.89
N ARG A 37 5.69 -4.19 -16.04
CA ARG A 37 7.13 -3.95 -16.28
C ARG A 37 7.38 -2.94 -17.40
N SER A 38 6.74 -3.12 -18.55
CA SER A 38 6.94 -2.27 -19.73
C SER A 38 6.60 -0.80 -19.50
N THR A 39 5.76 -0.48 -18.51
CA THR A 39 5.40 0.91 -18.20
C THR A 39 6.51 1.61 -17.45
N LEU A 40 7.08 0.95 -16.44
CA LEU A 40 8.22 1.48 -15.69
C LEU A 40 9.49 1.53 -16.56
N GLU A 41 9.73 0.50 -17.38
CA GLU A 41 10.85 0.45 -18.33
C GLU A 41 10.84 1.65 -19.27
N LYS A 42 9.74 1.86 -20.01
CA LYS A 42 9.58 3.03 -20.89
C LYS A 42 9.72 4.36 -20.15
N TYR A 43 9.21 4.46 -18.92
CA TYR A 43 9.32 5.68 -18.14
C TYR A 43 10.76 6.00 -17.77
N PHE A 44 11.52 5.02 -17.27
CA PHE A 44 12.91 5.23 -16.86
C PHE A 44 13.89 5.33 -18.03
N GLU A 45 13.59 4.72 -19.18
CA GLU A 45 14.32 4.98 -20.43
C GLU A 45 14.22 6.45 -20.85
N ALA A 46 13.01 7.03 -20.76
CA ALA A 46 12.79 8.45 -21.07
C ALA A 46 13.28 9.40 -19.97
N HIS A 47 13.36 8.94 -18.71
CA HIS A 47 13.72 9.75 -17.54
C HIS A 47 14.82 9.07 -16.70
N PRO A 48 16.03 8.85 -17.25
CA PRO A 48 17.08 8.10 -16.55
C PRO A 48 17.52 8.77 -15.24
N GLN A 49 17.41 10.10 -15.15
CA GLN A 49 17.76 10.84 -13.95
C GLN A 49 16.82 10.52 -12.77
N ALA A 50 15.54 10.23 -13.03
CA ALA A 50 14.60 9.86 -11.98
C ALA A 50 15.04 8.60 -11.23
N LEU A 51 15.60 7.61 -11.95
CA LEU A 51 16.14 6.41 -11.33
C LEU A 51 17.43 6.69 -10.55
N ARG A 52 18.33 7.54 -11.10
CA ARG A 52 19.57 7.94 -10.42
C ARG A 52 19.28 8.65 -9.10
N ASP A 53 18.36 9.60 -9.11
CA ASP A 53 17.96 10.35 -7.91
C ASP A 53 17.26 9.43 -6.89
N GLN A 54 16.46 8.47 -7.37
CA GLN A 54 15.80 7.49 -6.51
C GLN A 54 16.79 6.63 -5.72
N VAL A 55 17.92 6.23 -6.31
CA VAL A 55 18.94 5.38 -5.65
C VAL A 55 20.07 6.16 -4.98
N ALA A 56 20.13 7.49 -5.17
CA ALA A 56 21.17 8.34 -4.60
C ALA A 56 21.15 8.38 -3.06
N HIS A 57 19.99 8.16 -2.45
CA HIS A 57 19.82 8.18 -1.01
C HIS A 57 19.60 6.77 -0.44
N ARG A 58 20.45 6.38 0.51
CA ARG A 58 20.32 5.08 1.23
C ARG A 58 19.04 4.98 2.05
N TRP A 59 18.60 6.09 2.63
CA TRP A 59 17.41 6.17 3.47
C TRP A 59 16.39 7.10 2.84
N ARG A 60 15.14 6.99 3.31
CA ARG A 60 14.02 7.78 2.79
C ARG A 60 14.36 9.27 2.76
N HIS A 61 14.29 9.85 1.57
CA HIS A 61 14.56 11.25 1.31
C HIS A 61 13.34 11.92 0.63
N PRO A 62 13.04 13.21 0.87
CA PRO A 62 11.91 13.90 0.22
C PRO A 62 11.93 13.94 -1.31
N SER A 63 13.08 13.69 -1.94
CA SER A 63 13.17 13.56 -3.40
C SER A 63 12.82 12.16 -3.93
N GLN A 64 12.71 11.16 -3.05
CA GLN A 64 12.35 9.80 -3.46
C GLN A 64 10.83 9.66 -3.58
N PHE A 65 10.38 9.09 -4.69
CA PHE A 65 8.98 8.79 -4.94
C PHE A 65 8.66 7.33 -4.59
N GLU A 66 7.37 7.00 -4.50
CA GLU A 66 6.94 5.62 -4.33
C GLU A 66 6.72 4.97 -5.72
N PRO A 67 7.50 3.94 -6.11
CA PRO A 67 7.45 3.39 -7.46
C PRO A 67 6.12 2.74 -7.86
N VAL A 68 5.39 2.13 -6.92
CA VAL A 68 4.08 1.53 -7.21
C VAL A 68 3.08 2.63 -7.58
N ALA A 69 3.06 3.72 -6.82
CA ALA A 69 2.25 4.90 -7.10
C ALA A 69 2.60 5.49 -8.46
N LEU A 70 3.89 5.58 -8.80
CA LEU A 70 4.29 6.06 -10.13
C LEU A 70 3.72 5.17 -11.23
N SER A 71 3.88 3.85 -11.09
CA SER A 71 3.33 2.87 -12.04
C SER A 71 1.82 3.05 -12.21
N PHE A 72 1.07 3.15 -11.11
CA PHE A 72 -0.39 3.29 -11.17
C PHE A 72 -0.83 4.60 -11.82
N HIS A 73 -0.18 5.73 -11.51
CA HIS A 73 -0.50 7.01 -12.14
C HIS A 73 -0.15 7.01 -13.63
N LEU A 74 0.92 6.32 -14.06
CA LEU A 74 1.24 6.15 -15.48
C LEU A 74 0.18 5.31 -16.22
N GLU A 75 -0.32 4.23 -15.61
CA GLU A 75 -1.42 3.43 -16.16
C GLU A 75 -2.72 4.23 -16.23
N MET A 76 -3.03 5.01 -15.19
CA MET A 76 -4.18 5.93 -15.16
C MET A 76 -4.09 6.97 -16.28
N LYS A 77 -2.93 7.63 -16.44
CA LYS A 77 -2.69 8.61 -17.50
C LYS A 77 -2.86 8.01 -18.89
N ALA A 78 -2.52 6.74 -19.05
CA ALA A 78 -2.67 6.04 -20.32
C ALA A 78 -4.06 5.43 -20.55
N GLY A 79 -5.03 5.68 -19.65
CA GLY A 79 -6.39 5.15 -19.76
C GLY A 79 -6.50 3.63 -19.57
N ARG A 80 -5.53 3.01 -18.89
CA ARG A 80 -5.44 1.53 -18.70
C ARG A 80 -5.70 1.08 -17.26
N ALA A 81 -6.09 1.99 -16.38
CA ALA A 81 -6.42 1.69 -14.99
C ALA A 81 -7.91 1.93 -14.72
N ILE A 82 -8.52 1.01 -13.99
CA ILE A 82 -9.83 1.19 -13.36
C ILE A 82 -9.57 1.59 -11.91
N VAL A 83 -10.17 2.70 -11.47
CA VAL A 83 -10.02 3.20 -10.11
C VAL A 83 -11.34 2.99 -9.38
N GLU A 84 -11.32 2.09 -8.41
CA GLU A 84 -12.45 1.82 -7.54
C GLU A 84 -12.33 2.63 -6.24
N PRO A 85 -13.44 3.12 -5.66
CA PRO A 85 -13.43 3.88 -4.41
C PRO A 85 -13.11 3.00 -3.19
N ASP A 86 -13.37 1.69 -3.27
CA ASP A 86 -13.12 0.73 -2.19
C ASP A 86 -11.93 -0.17 -2.53
N ALA A 87 -10.98 -0.26 -1.59
CA ALA A 87 -9.82 -1.14 -1.69
C ALA A 87 -10.15 -2.61 -1.38
N GLN A 88 -11.38 -2.91 -0.95
CA GLN A 88 -11.85 -4.26 -0.62
C GLN A 88 -10.94 -4.94 0.43
N LEU A 89 -10.43 -4.13 1.37
CA LEU A 89 -9.35 -4.47 2.29
C LEU A 89 -9.80 -4.43 3.75
N LEU A 90 -9.66 -5.56 4.44
CA LEU A 90 -9.60 -5.59 5.89
C LEU A 90 -8.21 -5.15 6.38
N TYR A 91 -8.09 -3.92 6.86
CA TYR A 91 -6.86 -3.43 7.50
C TYR A 91 -6.97 -3.47 9.03
N LEU A 92 -6.08 -4.23 9.67
CA LEU A 92 -6.04 -4.36 11.13
C LEU A 92 -4.62 -4.21 11.66
N ASN A 93 -4.47 -3.46 12.75
CA ASN A 93 -3.28 -3.50 13.60
C ASN A 93 -3.68 -4.17 14.94
N PRO A 94 -3.45 -5.48 15.11
CA PRO A 94 -3.98 -6.25 16.25
C PRO A 94 -3.56 -5.68 17.61
N ARG A 95 -2.34 -5.13 17.71
CA ARG A 95 -1.81 -4.48 18.91
C ARG A 95 -2.65 -3.29 19.40
N ARG A 96 -3.41 -2.63 18.51
CA ARG A 96 -4.25 -1.46 18.85
C ARG A 96 -5.65 -1.82 19.31
N PHE A 97 -6.00 -3.10 19.45
CA PHE A 97 -7.35 -3.55 19.78
C PHE A 97 -7.38 -4.40 21.03
N SER A 98 -8.49 -4.36 21.78
CA SER A 98 -8.79 -5.41 22.75
C SER A 98 -9.14 -6.71 22.03
N ALA A 99 -8.90 -7.87 22.67
CA ALA A 99 -9.22 -9.19 22.09
C ALA A 99 -10.69 -9.28 21.63
N ARG A 100 -11.62 -8.72 22.40
CA ARG A 100 -13.05 -8.64 22.02
C ARG A 100 -13.27 -7.84 20.74
N ARG A 101 -12.62 -6.68 20.60
CA ARG A 101 -12.76 -5.83 19.41
C ARG A 101 -12.12 -6.48 18.19
N LEU A 102 -10.97 -7.13 18.35
CA LEU A 102 -10.30 -7.86 17.27
C LEU A 102 -11.19 -8.98 16.74
N ARG A 103 -11.67 -9.88 17.61
CA ARG A 103 -12.58 -10.97 17.21
C ARG A 103 -13.85 -10.45 16.53
N ARG A 104 -14.42 -9.34 17.01
CA ARG A 104 -15.61 -8.74 16.37
C ARG A 104 -15.33 -8.26 14.96
N ARG A 105 -14.18 -7.60 14.72
CA ARG A 105 -13.82 -7.12 13.38
C ARG A 105 -13.53 -8.28 12.44
N LEU A 106 -12.82 -9.29 12.91
CA LEU A 106 -12.58 -10.51 12.15
C LEU A 106 -13.88 -11.19 11.74
N ARG A 107 -14.83 -11.40 12.67
CA ARG A 107 -16.14 -11.97 12.33
C ARG A 107 -16.93 -11.14 11.33
N ARG A 108 -16.99 -9.82 11.50
CA ARG A 108 -17.68 -8.96 10.52
C ARG A 108 -17.07 -9.08 9.13
N ALA A 109 -15.75 -9.15 9.04
CA ALA A 109 -15.09 -9.37 7.76
C ALA A 109 -15.30 -10.80 7.22
N GLN A 110 -15.69 -11.75 8.08
CA GLN A 110 -16.02 -13.09 7.61
C GLN A 110 -17.32 -13.13 6.82
N ASP A 111 -18.28 -12.30 7.22
CA ASP A 111 -19.63 -12.24 6.66
C ASP A 111 -19.75 -11.21 5.52
N ASP A 112 -18.65 -10.52 5.17
CA ASP A 112 -18.61 -9.47 4.16
C ASP A 112 -17.90 -9.95 2.89
N PRO A 113 -18.64 -10.33 1.83
CA PRO A 113 -18.05 -10.84 0.59
C PRO A 113 -17.34 -9.74 -0.23
N SER A 114 -17.52 -8.46 0.11
CA SER A 114 -16.82 -7.37 -0.58
C SER A 114 -15.35 -7.26 -0.17
N LEU A 115 -14.94 -7.90 0.94
CA LEU A 115 -13.57 -7.88 1.42
C LEU A 115 -12.81 -9.08 0.87
N ILE A 116 -11.97 -8.84 -0.14
CA ILE A 116 -11.14 -9.87 -0.78
C ILE A 116 -9.69 -9.86 -0.30
N PHE A 117 -9.25 -8.78 0.38
CA PHE A 117 -7.91 -8.66 0.94
C PHE A 117 -7.93 -8.49 2.46
N ALA A 118 -6.90 -9.00 3.13
CA ALA A 118 -6.67 -8.75 4.56
C ALA A 118 -5.19 -8.41 4.82
N CYS A 119 -4.95 -7.35 5.60
CA CYS A 119 -3.62 -6.93 6.01
C CYS A 119 -3.56 -6.78 7.54
N PHE A 120 -2.62 -7.50 8.16
CA PHE A 120 -2.37 -7.46 9.59
C PHE A 120 -1.05 -6.75 9.89
N GLN A 121 -1.12 -5.46 10.21
CA GLN A 121 0.05 -4.64 10.51
C GLN A 121 0.60 -4.94 11.92
N SER A 122 1.92 -5.10 12.01
CA SER A 122 2.65 -5.28 13.29
C SER A 122 2.13 -6.46 14.12
N LEU A 123 1.85 -7.58 13.45
CA LEU A 123 1.39 -8.80 14.11
C LEU A 123 2.44 -9.35 15.09
N ASP A 124 3.72 -9.27 14.71
CA ASP A 124 4.90 -9.60 15.51
C ASP A 124 4.95 -8.85 16.86
N ALA A 125 4.48 -7.60 16.87
CA ALA A 125 4.44 -6.77 18.07
C ALA A 125 3.14 -6.92 18.88
N ALA A 126 2.19 -7.74 18.42
CA ALA A 126 0.94 -7.98 19.15
C ALA A 126 1.15 -8.95 20.32
N THR A 127 0.23 -8.97 21.28
CA THR A 127 0.29 -9.97 22.38
C THR A 127 0.15 -11.40 21.82
N PRO A 128 0.69 -12.43 22.49
CA PRO A 128 0.52 -13.82 22.06
C PRO A 128 -0.95 -14.20 21.86
N GLN A 129 -1.85 -13.69 22.71
CA GLN A 129 -3.29 -13.90 22.57
C GLN A 129 -3.84 -13.29 21.27
N HIS A 130 -3.43 -12.07 20.91
CA HIS A 130 -3.86 -11.43 19.67
C HIS A 130 -3.29 -12.11 18.43
N GLN A 131 -2.02 -12.56 18.50
CA GLN A 131 -1.39 -13.31 17.43
C GLN A 131 -2.18 -14.60 17.16
N GLN A 132 -2.48 -15.36 18.22
CA GLN A 132 -3.26 -16.60 18.09
C GLN A 132 -4.64 -16.35 17.47
N ILE A 133 -5.36 -15.31 17.91
CA ILE A 133 -6.67 -14.94 17.33
C ILE A 133 -6.58 -14.71 15.82
N VAL A 134 -5.53 -14.03 15.35
CA VAL A 134 -5.33 -13.76 13.91
C VAL A 134 -4.94 -15.04 13.17
N LEU A 135 -4.00 -15.82 13.71
CA LEU A 135 -3.53 -17.05 13.09
C LEU A 135 -4.63 -18.11 12.99
N ASP A 136 -5.45 -18.29 14.03
CA ASP A 136 -6.60 -19.19 14.00
C ASP A 136 -7.59 -18.80 12.90
N TRP A 137 -7.88 -17.49 12.81
CA TRP A 137 -8.76 -16.95 11.78
C TRP A 137 -8.21 -17.16 10.36
N MET A 138 -6.89 -16.98 10.16
CA MET A 138 -6.24 -17.23 8.88
C MET A 138 -6.26 -18.71 8.51
N SER A 139 -5.93 -19.61 9.46
CA SER A 139 -5.92 -21.05 9.24
C SER A 139 -7.30 -21.57 8.83
N GLN A 140 -8.38 -21.09 9.45
CA GLN A 140 -9.75 -21.43 9.07
C GLN A 140 -10.11 -20.98 7.65
N ARG A 141 -9.45 -19.93 7.14
CA ARG A 141 -9.70 -19.38 5.80
C ARG A 141 -8.88 -20.04 4.71
N LEU A 142 -7.70 -20.56 5.04
CA LEU A 142 -6.80 -21.23 4.09
C LEU A 142 -7.03 -22.74 4.00
N ALA A 143 -7.69 -23.33 4.99
CA ALA A 143 -8.04 -24.75 5.02
C ALA A 143 -9.35 -25.09 4.27
N ALA A 144 -10.04 -24.07 3.74
CA ALA A 144 -11.24 -24.20 2.92
C ALA A 144 -10.88 -24.02 1.44
#